data_AF-A0A8H9K5M7-F1
#
_entry.id   AF-A0A8H9K5M7-F1
#
_cell.length_a   1.000
_cell.length_b   1.000
_cell.length_c   1.000
_cell.angle_alpha   90.00
_cell.angle_beta   90.00
_cell.angle_gamma   90.00
#
_symmetry.space_group_name_H-M   'P 1'
#
loop_
_entity.id
_entity.type
_entity.pdbx_description
1 polymer ?
#
loop_
_entity_poly.entity_id
_entity_poly.type
_entity_poly.pdbx_seq_one_letter_code
_entity_poly.pdbx_strand_id
1 'polypeptide(L)'
;MKRAFWSGNDIGAPDPIRHANTILVFGSNVKGIHGLGMALIAKDLWGAKILKGRGLTGQCYALPTKNLHQGFFEKETNITYHKTGYRSLSMDQIKTNIAELYETMRSMPDKRFIIHYKLGTKNLNGYSTHQLVKLFTEGFDVPINAVFHTTWKPYFR
;
A
#
# COMPACT_ATOMS: atom_id res chain seq x y z
N MET A 1 -20.53 0.98 11.93
CA MET A 1 -19.72 2.12 11.43
C MET A 1 -19.71 2.09 9.90
N LYS A 2 -19.71 3.25 9.23
CA LYS A 2 -19.67 3.34 7.76
C LYS A 2 -18.22 3.50 7.28
N ARG A 3 -17.82 2.74 6.25
CA ARG A 3 -16.49 2.84 5.63
C ARG A 3 -16.28 4.23 5.01
N ALA A 4 -15.12 4.83 5.28
CA ALA A 4 -14.69 6.06 4.65
C ALA A 4 -14.00 5.79 3.30
N PHE A 5 -14.09 6.75 2.39
CA PHE A 5 -13.40 6.74 1.09
C PHE A 5 -12.72 8.08 0.86
N TRP A 6 -11.61 8.10 0.13
CA TRP A 6 -10.88 9.32 -0.23
C TRP A 6 -11.05 9.64 -1.72
N SER A 7 -10.85 10.90 -2.10
CA SER A 7 -10.89 11.35 -3.50
C SER A 7 -10.00 12.57 -3.73
N GLY A 8 -9.79 12.96 -4.98
CA GLY A 8 -9.02 14.16 -5.31
C GLY A 8 -7.57 14.03 -4.85
N ASN A 9 -7.07 15.04 -4.14
CA ASN A 9 -5.66 15.20 -3.78
C ASN A 9 -5.32 14.73 -2.35
N ASP A 10 -6.14 13.88 -1.73
CA ASP A 10 -5.95 13.39 -0.34
C ASP A 10 -4.66 12.56 -0.13
N ILE A 11 -3.96 12.21 -1.20
CA ILE A 11 -2.67 11.49 -1.17
C ILE A 11 -1.49 12.36 -1.63
N GLY A 12 -1.72 13.66 -1.84
CA GLY A 12 -0.70 14.67 -2.14
C GLY A 12 0.04 15.12 -0.88
N ALA A 13 0.37 16.40 -0.74
CA ALA A 13 0.98 16.91 0.49
C ALA A 13 0.03 16.75 1.70
N PRO A 14 0.49 16.23 2.85
CA PRO A 14 -0.36 16.03 4.01
C PRO A 14 -0.69 17.38 4.67
N ASP A 15 -1.98 17.69 4.76
CA ASP A 15 -2.49 18.70 5.69
C ASP A 15 -2.35 18.25 7.17
N PRO A 16 -1.74 19.06 8.07
CA PRO A 16 -1.45 18.66 9.44
C PRO A 16 -2.68 18.34 10.30
N ILE A 17 -3.83 18.94 10.01
CA ILE A 17 -5.06 18.75 10.79
C ILE A 17 -5.83 17.57 10.23
N ARG A 18 -6.13 17.61 8.93
CA ARG A 18 -6.94 16.59 8.24
C ARG A 18 -6.26 15.23 8.23
N HIS A 19 -4.94 15.19 8.16
CA HIS A 19 -4.17 13.94 8.12
C HIS A 19 -3.50 13.60 9.45
N ALA A 20 -3.77 14.30 10.56
CA ALA A 20 -3.12 14.03 11.86
C ALA A 20 -3.15 12.54 12.28
N ASN A 21 -4.24 11.83 11.94
CA ASN A 21 -4.42 10.40 12.24
C ASN A 21 -4.42 9.51 10.98
N THR A 22 -3.79 9.96 9.90
CA THR A 22 -3.73 9.23 8.64
C THR A 22 -2.38 8.57 8.45
N ILE A 23 -2.39 7.34 7.94
CA ILE A 23 -1.22 6.62 7.44
C ILE A 23 -1.42 6.42 5.93
N LEU A 24 -0.50 6.92 5.11
CA LEU A 24 -0.51 6.68 3.67
C LEU A 24 0.04 5.28 3.36
N VAL A 25 -0.76 4.43 2.71
CA VAL A 25 -0.32 3.12 2.22
C VAL A 25 0.07 3.22 0.75
N PHE A 26 1.36 3.04 0.48
CA PHE A 26 1.91 3.11 -0.86
C PHE A 26 2.51 1.77 -1.32
N GLY A 27 2.53 1.54 -2.63
CA GLY A 27 3.21 0.38 -3.20
C GLY A 27 4.72 0.59 -3.17
N SER A 28 5.41 -0.21 -2.35
CA SER A 28 6.86 -0.18 -2.20
C SER A 28 7.53 -1.33 -2.96
N ASN A 29 8.80 -1.16 -3.31
CA ASN A 29 9.64 -2.31 -3.59
C ASN A 29 10.23 -2.89 -2.29
N VAL A 30 10.55 -4.18 -2.30
CA VAL A 30 11.04 -4.94 -1.14
C VAL A 30 12.32 -4.36 -0.52
N LYS A 31 13.15 -3.66 -1.31
CA LYS A 31 14.38 -3.00 -0.79
C LYS A 31 14.12 -1.60 -0.23
N GLY A 32 12.93 -1.02 -0.42
CA GLY A 32 12.62 0.32 0.07
C GLY A 32 13.30 1.46 -0.68
N ILE A 33 13.56 1.30 -1.99
CA ILE A 33 14.08 2.38 -2.83
C ILE A 33 12.91 3.21 -3.37
N HIS A 34 12.56 4.30 -2.69
CA HIS A 34 11.35 5.09 -2.97
C HIS A 34 11.61 6.23 -3.98
N GLY A 35 11.95 5.87 -5.22
CA GLY A 35 12.38 6.84 -6.24
C GLY A 35 11.33 7.25 -7.28
N LEU A 36 10.16 6.61 -7.35
CA LEU A 36 9.16 6.87 -8.39
C LEU A 36 7.72 6.75 -7.86
N GLY A 37 6.80 7.43 -8.53
CA GLY A 37 5.36 7.32 -8.29
C GLY A 37 4.97 7.63 -6.85
N MET A 38 4.02 6.87 -6.31
CA MET A 38 3.55 7.08 -4.94
C MET A 38 4.63 6.85 -3.88
N ALA A 39 5.63 6.00 -4.14
CA ALA A 39 6.73 5.82 -3.21
C ALA A 39 7.56 7.10 -3.07
N LEU A 40 7.81 7.82 -4.18
CA LEU A 40 8.51 9.10 -4.14
C LEU A 40 7.71 10.14 -3.33
N ILE A 41 6.40 10.24 -3.56
CA ILE A 41 5.51 11.14 -2.80
C ILE A 41 5.52 10.78 -1.31
N ALA A 42 5.42 9.50 -0.97
CA ALA A 42 5.45 9.03 0.40
C ALA A 42 6.77 9.42 1.10
N LYS A 43 7.90 9.30 0.40
CA LYS A 43 9.23 9.66 0.92
C LYS A 43 9.39 11.18 1.07
N ASP A 44 9.07 11.95 0.01
CA ASP A 44 9.32 13.40 -0.01
C ASP A 44 8.31 14.19 0.84
N LEU A 45 7.04 13.76 0.93
CA LEU A 45 5.98 14.54 1.58
C LEU A 45 5.42 13.93 2.86
N TRP A 46 5.45 12.61 3.00
CA TRP A 46 4.86 11.90 4.16
C TRP A 46 5.92 11.27 5.09
N GLY A 47 7.19 11.49 4.80
CA GLY A 47 8.31 11.07 5.64
C GLY A 47 8.65 9.58 5.59
N ALA A 48 8.24 8.85 4.56
CA ALA A 48 8.66 7.45 4.39
C ALA A 48 10.19 7.35 4.29
N LYS A 49 10.78 6.47 5.10
CA LYS A 49 12.23 6.25 5.14
C LYS A 49 12.69 5.35 4.00
N ILE A 50 13.78 5.74 3.34
CA ILE A 50 14.53 4.91 2.38
C ILE A 50 15.07 3.64 3.08
N LEU A 51 15.25 2.56 2.31
CA LEU A 51 15.61 1.22 2.77
C LEU A 51 14.57 0.53 3.67
N LYS A 52 13.37 1.11 3.82
CA LYS A 52 12.22 0.47 4.47
C LYS A 52 11.18 0.05 3.44
N GLY A 53 11.28 -1.20 2.99
CA GLY A 53 10.42 -1.77 1.93
C GLY A 53 9.07 -2.30 2.41
N ARG A 54 8.95 -2.57 3.71
CA ARG A 54 7.82 -3.25 4.36
C ARG A 54 7.43 -2.57 5.67
N GLY A 55 6.14 -2.47 5.94
CA GLY A 55 5.62 -2.06 7.25
C GLY A 55 5.57 -0.54 7.46
N LEU A 56 5.35 -0.14 8.72
CA LEU A 56 5.28 1.27 9.12
C LEU A 56 6.60 2.01 8.87
N THR A 57 6.50 3.22 8.33
CA THR A 57 7.64 4.10 8.03
C THR A 57 7.18 5.56 7.90
N GLY A 58 7.70 6.46 8.73
CA GLY A 58 7.19 7.84 8.79
C GLY A 58 5.69 7.89 9.07
N GLN A 59 4.96 8.74 8.33
CA GLN A 59 3.49 8.75 8.32
C GLN A 59 2.92 7.83 7.23
N CYS A 60 3.57 6.70 6.98
CA CYS A 60 3.22 5.77 5.91
C CYS A 60 3.28 4.30 6.34
N TYR A 61 2.72 3.46 5.49
CA TYR A 61 2.96 2.04 5.45
C TYR A 61 3.50 1.66 4.07
N ALA A 62 4.69 1.07 4.03
CA ALA A 62 5.29 0.53 2.81
C ALA A 62 4.72 -0.86 2.55
N LEU A 63 3.86 -0.99 1.54
CA LEU A 63 3.30 -2.28 1.12
C LEU A 63 4.19 -2.91 0.04
N PRO A 64 4.89 -4.03 0.30
CA PRO A 64 5.74 -4.64 -0.72
C PRO A 64 4.89 -5.18 -1.88
N THR A 65 5.11 -4.63 -3.08
CA THR A 65 4.37 -5.01 -4.30
C THR A 65 5.27 -5.21 -5.51
N LYS A 66 6.59 -4.99 -5.36
CA LYS A 66 7.55 -5.07 -6.45
C LYS A 66 8.92 -5.47 -5.95
N ASN A 67 9.69 -6.15 -6.79
CA ASN A 67 11.11 -6.36 -6.60
C ASN A 67 11.90 -5.77 -7.78
N LEU A 68 13.04 -5.18 -7.46
CA LEU A 68 13.95 -4.53 -8.42
C LEU A 68 15.29 -5.26 -8.54
N HIS A 69 15.57 -6.24 -7.68
CA HIS A 69 16.87 -6.90 -7.61
C HIS A 69 16.70 -8.43 -7.61
N GLN A 70 17.34 -9.09 -8.57
CA GLN A 70 17.31 -10.55 -8.62
C GLN A 70 18.02 -11.14 -7.39
N GLY A 71 17.38 -12.11 -6.74
CA GLY A 71 17.94 -12.78 -5.57
C GLY A 71 17.93 -11.92 -4.30
N PHE A 72 17.07 -10.90 -4.21
CA PHE A 72 16.97 -10.09 -2.99
C PHE A 72 16.44 -10.93 -1.83
N PHE A 73 17.22 -11.07 -0.77
CA PHE A 73 16.82 -11.72 0.47
C PHE A 73 16.28 -10.69 1.47
N GLU A 74 15.01 -10.82 1.82
CA GLU A 74 14.33 -10.01 2.84
C GLU A 74 14.42 -10.72 4.19
N LYS A 75 15.29 -10.23 5.07
CA LYS A 75 15.53 -10.82 6.40
C LYS A 75 14.27 -10.88 7.26
N GLU A 76 13.39 -9.89 7.15
CA GLU A 76 12.21 -9.72 7.99
C GLU A 76 11.17 -10.85 7.77
N THR A 77 11.11 -11.40 6.56
CA THR A 77 10.16 -12.47 6.19
C THR A 77 10.83 -13.79 5.84
N ASN A 78 12.16 -13.81 5.79
CA ASN A 78 12.96 -14.94 5.31
C ASN A 78 12.61 -15.35 3.86
N ILE A 79 12.23 -14.38 3.02
CA ILE A 79 11.87 -14.60 1.61
C ILE A 79 13.03 -14.16 0.71
N THR A 80 13.33 -14.98 -0.30
CA THR A 80 14.19 -14.58 -1.42
C THR A 80 13.34 -14.28 -2.66
N TYR A 81 13.46 -13.07 -3.20
CA TYR A 81 12.76 -12.63 -4.40
C TYR A 81 13.63 -12.79 -5.65
N HIS A 82 13.23 -13.70 -6.53
CA HIS A 82 14.01 -14.02 -7.73
C HIS A 82 13.63 -13.22 -8.98
N LYS A 83 12.37 -12.76 -9.09
CA LYS A 83 11.89 -12.01 -10.26
C LYS A 83 12.02 -10.51 -10.05
N THR A 84 12.23 -9.74 -11.11
CA THR A 84 12.34 -8.27 -11.09
C THR A 84 11.32 -7.62 -12.02
N GLY A 85 11.00 -6.35 -11.80
CA GLY A 85 10.13 -5.58 -12.70
C GLY A 85 8.64 -5.82 -12.47
N TYR A 86 7.85 -5.81 -13.54
CA TYR A 86 6.39 -6.02 -13.46
C TYR A 86 6.07 -7.44 -13.02
N ARG A 87 5.07 -7.57 -12.13
CA ARG A 87 4.59 -8.85 -11.59
C ARG A 87 5.73 -9.69 -10.99
N SER A 88 6.71 -9.01 -10.42
CA SER A 88 7.86 -9.63 -9.74
C SER A 88 7.49 -10.28 -8.41
N LEU A 89 6.48 -9.75 -7.73
CA LEU A 89 5.76 -10.47 -6.67
C LEU A 89 4.50 -11.10 -7.28
N SER A 90 4.19 -12.33 -6.88
CA SER A 90 2.96 -13.01 -7.27
C SER A 90 1.73 -12.38 -6.62
N MET A 91 0.54 -12.73 -7.11
CA MET A 91 -0.72 -12.30 -6.47
C MET A 91 -0.80 -12.82 -5.04
N ASP A 92 -0.38 -14.06 -4.79
CA ASP A 92 -0.39 -14.64 -3.44
C ASP A 92 0.56 -13.91 -2.50
N GLN A 93 1.78 -13.59 -2.96
CA GLN A 93 2.72 -12.80 -2.15
C GLN A 93 2.16 -11.43 -1.80
N ILE A 94 1.55 -10.74 -2.78
CA ILE A 94 0.90 -9.44 -2.51
C ILE A 94 -0.30 -9.63 -1.57
N LYS A 95 -1.08 -10.70 -1.72
CA LYS A 95 -2.22 -11.01 -0.84
C LYS A 95 -1.76 -11.26 0.60
N THR A 96 -0.68 -12.00 0.81
CA THR A 96 -0.04 -12.17 2.13
C THR A 96 0.41 -10.82 2.71
N ASN A 97 1.08 -10.00 1.92
CA ASN A 97 1.51 -8.66 2.36
C ASN A 97 0.33 -7.74 2.71
N ILE A 98 -0.83 -7.89 2.03
CA ILE A 98 -2.07 -7.17 2.36
C ILE A 98 -2.67 -7.69 3.67
N ALA A 99 -2.60 -8.99 3.94
CA ALA A 99 -3.04 -9.55 5.21
C ALA A 99 -2.25 -8.93 6.38
N GLU A 100 -0.92 -8.82 6.26
CA GLU A 100 -0.06 -8.15 7.26
C GLU A 100 -0.43 -6.68 7.45
N LEU A 101 -0.73 -5.96 6.36
CA LEU A 101 -1.24 -4.60 6.42
C LEU A 101 -2.55 -4.55 7.20
N TYR A 102 -3.47 -5.49 6.97
CA TYR A 102 -4.75 -5.53 7.68
C TYR A 102 -4.59 -5.85 9.16
N GLU A 103 -3.65 -6.70 9.56
CA GLU A 103 -3.32 -6.88 10.98
C GLU A 103 -2.80 -5.59 11.62
N THR A 104 -1.95 -4.85 10.90
CA THR A 104 -1.49 -3.51 11.35
C THR A 104 -2.64 -2.52 11.47
N MET A 105 -3.58 -2.53 10.53
CA MET A 105 -4.77 -1.67 10.60
C MET A 105 -5.64 -1.99 11.81
N ARG A 106 -5.81 -3.28 12.13
CA ARG A 106 -6.62 -3.72 13.28
C ARG A 106 -5.96 -3.36 14.61
N SER A 107 -4.63 -3.36 14.69
CA SER A 107 -3.90 -2.94 15.89
C SER A 107 -3.87 -1.42 16.09
N MET A 108 -4.30 -0.63 15.09
CA MET A 108 -4.33 0.84 15.13
C MET A 108 -5.73 1.39 14.77
N PRO A 109 -6.78 1.09 15.56
CA PRO A 109 -8.16 1.41 15.21
C PRO A 109 -8.46 2.92 15.21
N ASP A 110 -7.64 3.74 15.86
CA ASP A 110 -7.73 5.21 15.87
C ASP A 110 -7.15 5.87 14.61
N LYS A 111 -6.35 5.12 13.84
CA LYS A 111 -5.75 5.60 12.60
C LYS A 111 -6.59 5.24 11.38
N ARG A 112 -6.47 6.06 10.35
CA ARG A 112 -7.03 5.82 9.01
C ARG A 112 -5.90 5.46 8.05
N PHE A 113 -6.04 4.38 7.31
CA PHE A 113 -5.05 3.94 6.34
C PHE A 113 -5.53 4.24 4.92
N ILE A 114 -4.98 5.29 4.31
CA ILE A 114 -5.33 5.69 2.95
C ILE A 114 -4.56 4.82 1.95
N ILE A 115 -5.26 3.99 1.19
CA ILE A 115 -4.68 3.14 0.15
C ILE A 115 -4.72 3.90 -1.17
N HIS A 116 -3.53 4.22 -1.71
CA HIS A 116 -3.38 5.14 -2.85
C HIS A 116 -3.95 4.65 -4.19
N TYR A 117 -4.27 3.36 -4.33
CA TYR A 117 -4.72 2.81 -5.61
C TYR A 117 -6.10 3.35 -6.01
N LYS A 118 -6.28 3.64 -7.29
CA LYS A 118 -7.52 4.15 -7.90
C LYS A 118 -7.80 3.40 -9.21
N LEU A 119 -9.07 3.24 -9.58
CA LEU A 119 -9.41 2.63 -10.88
C LEU A 119 -8.97 3.53 -12.05
N GLY A 120 -8.64 2.92 -13.19
CA GLY A 120 -8.25 3.63 -14.40
C GLY A 120 -6.80 4.13 -14.44
N THR A 121 -5.97 3.84 -13.42
CA THR A 121 -4.55 4.21 -13.40
C THR A 121 -3.64 3.04 -13.77
N LYS A 122 -2.44 3.34 -14.30
CA LYS A 122 -1.38 2.36 -14.52
C LYS A 122 -0.58 2.14 -13.23
N ASN A 123 -0.34 0.88 -12.85
CA ASN A 123 0.38 0.54 -11.63
C ASN A 123 1.79 0.04 -11.92
N LEU A 124 2.79 0.52 -11.16
CA LEU A 124 4.19 0.15 -11.36
C LEU A 124 4.52 -1.30 -10.99
N ASN A 125 3.62 -1.99 -10.28
CA ASN A 125 3.71 -3.43 -9.99
C ASN A 125 3.24 -4.30 -11.18
N GLY A 126 2.61 -3.72 -12.21
CA GLY A 126 2.16 -4.45 -13.41
C GLY A 126 0.82 -5.18 -13.29
N TYR A 127 0.08 -4.99 -12.19
CA TYR A 127 -1.29 -5.51 -12.03
C TYR A 127 -2.32 -4.48 -12.46
N SER A 128 -3.42 -4.96 -13.07
CA SER A 128 -4.55 -4.09 -13.40
C SER A 128 -5.23 -3.59 -12.12
N THR A 129 -5.92 -2.46 -12.22
CA THR A 129 -6.66 -1.90 -11.08
C THR A 129 -7.74 -2.85 -10.57
N HIS A 130 -8.41 -3.61 -11.45
CA HIS A 130 -9.35 -4.66 -11.06
C HIS A 130 -8.68 -5.85 -10.35
N GLN A 131 -7.48 -6.24 -10.76
CA GLN A 131 -6.70 -7.26 -10.04
C GLN A 131 -6.34 -6.77 -8.63
N LEU A 132 -5.97 -5.49 -8.48
CA LEU A 132 -5.71 -4.91 -7.17
C LEU A 132 -6.99 -4.87 -6.31
N VAL A 133 -8.13 -4.46 -6.86
CA VAL A 133 -9.41 -4.52 -6.11
C VAL A 133 -9.61 -5.92 -5.52
N LYS A 134 -9.53 -6.96 -6.34
CA LYS A 134 -9.67 -8.36 -5.87
C LYS A 134 -8.65 -8.72 -4.79
N LEU A 135 -7.38 -8.32 -4.94
CA LEU A 135 -6.34 -8.58 -3.95
C LEU A 135 -6.63 -7.94 -2.59
N PHE A 136 -7.29 -6.78 -2.56
CA PHE A 136 -7.64 -6.10 -1.31
C PHE A 136 -8.99 -6.54 -0.74
N THR A 137 -9.94 -7.02 -1.56
CA THR A 137 -11.31 -7.29 -1.09
C THR A 137 -11.68 -8.77 -1.03
N GLU A 138 -11.18 -9.61 -1.93
CA GLU A 138 -11.66 -10.98 -2.09
C GLU A 138 -11.06 -11.93 -1.04
N GLY A 139 -11.92 -12.47 -0.18
CA GLY A 139 -11.52 -13.37 0.91
C GLY A 139 -10.95 -12.64 2.13
N PHE A 140 -11.19 -11.33 2.27
CA PHE A 140 -10.81 -10.57 3.45
C PHE A 140 -12.02 -9.95 4.14
N ASP A 141 -12.03 -10.01 5.48
CA ASP A 141 -12.77 -9.03 6.29
C ASP A 141 -11.95 -7.73 6.36
N VAL A 142 -12.29 -6.79 5.47
CA VAL A 142 -11.49 -5.58 5.26
C VAL A 142 -11.66 -4.61 6.44
N PRO A 143 -10.58 -4.21 7.15
CA PRO A 143 -10.67 -3.31 8.30
C PRO A 143 -11.41 -2.01 7.98
N ILE A 144 -12.30 -1.54 8.86
CA ILE A 144 -13.15 -0.37 8.60
C ILE A 144 -12.34 0.92 8.40
N ASN A 145 -11.14 0.98 8.97
CA ASN A 145 -10.18 2.06 8.85
C ASN A 145 -9.29 1.98 7.59
N ALA A 146 -9.47 0.97 6.74
CA ALA A 146 -8.95 0.97 5.37
C ALA A 146 -9.78 1.92 4.50
N VAL A 147 -9.14 3.00 4.04
CA VAL A 147 -9.76 4.06 3.24
C VAL A 147 -9.31 3.91 1.79
N PHE A 148 -10.23 3.50 0.93
CA PHE A 148 -9.99 3.31 -0.51
C PHE A 148 -10.45 4.53 -1.32
N HIS A 149 -9.99 4.65 -2.56
CA HIS A 149 -10.47 5.70 -3.45
C HIS A 149 -11.97 5.53 -3.72
N THR A 150 -12.73 6.62 -3.90
CA THR A 150 -14.18 6.58 -4.17
C THR A 150 -14.59 5.71 -5.36
N THR A 151 -13.70 5.50 -6.34
CA THR A 151 -13.92 4.58 -7.46
C THR A 151 -14.10 3.12 -7.03
N TRP A 152 -13.69 2.75 -5.81
CA TRP A 152 -13.82 1.39 -5.29
C TRP A 152 -15.12 1.17 -4.52
N LYS A 153 -15.92 2.21 -4.28
CA LYS A 153 -17.21 2.11 -3.58
C LYS A 153 -18.10 0.95 -4.05
N PRO A 154 -18.27 0.68 -5.37
CA PRO A 154 -19.13 -0.42 -5.84
C PRO A 154 -18.70 -1.83 -5.39
N TYR A 155 -17.46 -1.99 -4.90
CA TYR A 155 -16.90 -3.28 -4.47
C TYR A 155 -17.02 -3.51 -2.96
N PHE A 156 -17.55 -2.54 -2.22
CA PHE A 156 -17.87 -2.65 -0.79
C PHE A 156 -19.38 -2.48 -0.65
N ARG A 157 -20.10 -3.60 -0.71
CA ARG A 157 -21.54 -3.64 -0.42
C ARG A 157 -21.77 -3.71 1.08
#